data_AF-A0A8T3SUC6-F1
#
_entry.id   AF-A0A8T3SUC6-F1
#
_cell.length_a   1.000
_cell.length_b   1.000
_cell.length_c   1.000
_cell.angle_alpha   90.00
_cell.angle_beta   90.00
_cell.angle_gamma   90.00
#
_symmetry.space_group_name_H-M   'P 1'
#
loop_
_entity.id
_entity.type
_entity.pdbx_description
1 polymer ?
#
loop_
_entity_poly.entity_id
_entity_poly.type
_entity_poly.pdbx_seq_one_letter_code
_entity_poly.pdbx_strand_id
1 'polypeptide(L)'
;LVLASRDNPAHLTPDLPDLRSRLLWGPVFHLKPLDDAAKLDALKARAKECGLELKDDAGRFLLNNCRRDLPSLFAALARLDRASLAAQRRVTIPFIKSVLDL
;
A
#
# COMPACT_ATOMS: atom_id res chain seq x y z
N LEU A 1 17.80 3.73 16.40
CA LEU A 1 16.37 3.91 16.72
C LEU A 1 15.70 4.55 15.51
N VAL A 2 14.54 4.04 15.07
CA VAL A 2 13.71 4.67 14.02
C VAL A 2 12.36 4.98 14.65
N LEU A 3 11.85 6.18 14.40
CA LEU A 3 10.58 6.67 14.93
C LEU A 3 9.71 7.13 13.75
N ALA A 4 8.39 6.94 13.87
CA ALA A 4 7.42 7.42 12.90
C ALA A 4 6.35 8.25 13.62
N SER A 5 5.91 9.33 12.97
CA SER A 5 4.88 10.24 13.46
C SER A 5 4.01 10.67 12.29
N ARG A 6 2.76 11.05 12.58
CA ARG A 6 1.88 11.71 11.59
C ARG A 6 2.23 13.18 11.40
N ASP A 7 2.83 13.78 12.42
CA ASP A 7 3.20 15.20 12.46
C ASP A 7 4.72 15.39 12.47
N ASN A 8 5.16 16.53 11.93
CA ASN A 8 6.55 16.94 11.99
C ASN A 8 6.99 17.05 13.47
N PRO A 9 8.11 16.43 13.89
CA PRO A 9 8.61 16.51 15.26
C PRO A 9 8.83 17.94 15.76
N ALA A 10 9.05 18.91 14.87
CA ALA A 10 9.15 20.32 15.24
C ALA A 10 7.87 20.89 15.87
N HIS A 11 6.71 20.33 15.52
CA HIS A 11 5.38 20.75 15.98
C HIS A 11 4.87 19.92 17.16
N LEU A 12 5.60 18.86 17.56
CA LEU A 12 5.24 18.06 18.72
C LEU A 12 5.57 18.84 20.00
N THR A 13 4.63 18.81 20.96
CA THR A 13 4.81 19.38 22.31
C THR A 13 4.85 18.26 23.35
N PRO A 14 5.95 17.46 23.41
CA PRO A 14 6.07 16.43 24.43
C PRO A 14 6.22 17.04 25.82
N ASP A 15 5.63 16.39 26.82
CA ASP A 15 5.73 16.82 28.23
C ASP A 15 7.17 16.79 28.75
N LEU A 16 8.01 15.93 28.18
CA LEU A 16 9.43 15.82 28.53
C LEU A 16 10.28 16.79 27.66
N PRO A 17 10.91 17.82 28.26
CA PRO A 17 11.61 18.87 27.51
C PRO A 17 12.74 18.34 26.60
N ASP A 18 13.50 17.36 27.09
CA ASP A 18 14.63 16.76 26.37
C ASP A 18 14.20 15.83 25.22
N LEU A 19 12.94 15.40 25.20
CA LEU A 19 12.46 14.54 24.12
C LEU A 19 12.41 15.31 22.80
N ARG A 20 12.00 16.58 22.83
CA ARG A 20 11.91 17.40 21.62
C ARG A 20 13.27 17.57 20.95
N SER A 21 14.32 17.86 21.73
CA SER A 21 15.68 18.02 21.20
C SER A 21 16.21 16.70 20.63
N ARG A 22 15.94 15.56 21.30
CA ARG A 22 16.31 14.22 20.81
C ARG A 22 15.61 13.83 19.51
N LEU A 23 14.33 14.19 19.34
CA LEU A 23 13.58 13.94 18.10
C LEU A 23 14.11 14.74 16.91
N LEU A 24 14.66 15.93 17.16
CA LEU A 24 15.20 16.84 16.14
C LEU A 24 16.70 16.66 15.89
N TRP A 25 17.41 15.93 16.75
CA TRP A 25 18.86 15.72 16.62
C TRP A 25 19.23 14.82 15.42
N GLY A 26 18.34 13.90 15.05
CA GLY A 26 18.51 13.02 13.91
C GLY A 26 17.92 13.57 12.60
N PRO A 27 18.19 12.91 11.47
CA PRO A 27 17.59 13.28 10.20
C PRO A 27 16.07 13.06 10.24
N VAL A 28 15.32 14.07 9.79
CA VAL A 28 13.86 14.02 9.68
C VAL A 28 13.47 13.92 8.22
N PHE A 29 12.76 12.85 7.86
CA PHE A 29 12.26 12.61 6.51
C PHE A 29 10.74 12.71 6.48
N HIS A 30 10.20 13.48 5.53
CA HIS A 30 8.77 13.53 5.28
C HIS A 30 8.42 12.50 4.21
N LEU A 31 7.66 11.47 4.60
CA LEU A 31 7.14 10.48 3.67
C LEU A 31 6.02 11.09 2.82
N LYS A 32 6.24 11.21 1.52
CA LYS A 32 5.22 11.67 0.58
C LYS A 32 4.32 10.50 0.17
N PRO A 33 3.01 10.74 -0.05
CA PRO A 33 2.14 9.71 -0.61
C PRO A 33 2.62 9.33 -2.02
N LEU A 34 2.39 8.07 -2.39
CA LEU A 34 2.65 7.62 -3.76
C LEU A 34 1.65 8.26 -4.72
N ASP A 35 2.13 8.62 -5.91
CA ASP A 35 1.27 8.92 -7.05
C ASP A 35 0.67 7.63 -7.64
N ASP A 36 -0.24 7.75 -8.61
CA ASP A 36 -0.95 6.59 -9.15
C ASP A 36 -0.02 5.64 -9.93
N ALA A 37 1.08 6.14 -10.52
CA ALA A 37 2.07 5.30 -11.19
C ALA A 37 2.87 4.47 -10.17
N ALA A 38 3.38 5.11 -9.11
CA ALA A 38 4.09 4.43 -8.04
C ALA A 38 3.18 3.48 -7.25
N LYS A 39 1.88 3.79 -7.11
CA LYS A 39 0.91 2.83 -6.55
C LYS A 39 0.74 1.60 -7.43
N LEU A 40 0.70 1.76 -8.75
CA LEU A 40 0.63 0.63 -9.68
C LEU A 40 1.88 -0.25 -9.56
N ASP A 41 3.05 0.35 -9.48
CA ASP A 41 4.30 -0.38 -9.28
C ASP A 41 4.33 -1.10 -7.92
N ALA A 42 3.89 -0.44 -6.85
CA ALA A 42 3.76 -1.06 -5.53
C ALA A 42 2.77 -2.23 -5.52
N LEU A 43 1.64 -2.10 -6.23
CA LEU A 43 0.67 -3.18 -6.43
C LEU A 43 1.28 -4.38 -7.16
N LYS A 44 2.02 -4.13 -8.25
CA LYS A 44 2.68 -5.19 -9.02
C LYS A 44 3.79 -5.88 -8.23
N ALA A 45 4.59 -5.12 -7.48
CA ALA A 45 5.61 -5.66 -6.59
C ALA A 45 4.96 -6.56 -5.52
N ARG A 46 3.88 -6.08 -4.89
CA ARG A 46 3.17 -6.86 -3.88
C ARG A 46 2.51 -8.12 -4.44
N ALA A 47 1.92 -8.04 -5.63
CA ALA A 47 1.36 -9.20 -6.31
C ALA A 47 2.44 -10.27 -6.56
N LYS A 48 3.64 -9.86 -7.01
CA LYS A 48 4.76 -10.76 -7.24
C LYS A 48 5.22 -11.46 -5.94
N GLU A 49 5.25 -10.74 -4.82
CA GLU A 49 5.55 -11.33 -3.50
C GLU A 49 4.51 -12.36 -3.07
N CYS A 50 3.24 -12.18 -3.46
CA CYS A 50 2.17 -13.15 -3.26
C CYS A 50 2.18 -14.32 -4.28
N GLY A 51 3.15 -14.36 -5.21
CA GLY A 51 3.16 -15.38 -6.27
C GLY A 51 2.12 -15.14 -7.38
N LEU A 52 1.53 -13.94 -7.42
CA LEU A 52 0.58 -13.51 -8.44
C LEU A 52 1.25 -12.68 -9.53
N GLU A 53 0.88 -12.95 -10.77
CA GLU A 53 1.21 -12.09 -11.90
C GLU A 53 0.07 -11.09 -12.12
N LEU A 54 0.29 -9.82 -11.74
CA LEU A 54 -0.65 -8.73 -11.97
C LEU A 54 -0.24 -7.94 -13.23
N LYS A 55 -1.06 -8.04 -14.27
CA LYS A 55 -0.91 -7.22 -15.48
C LYS A 55 -1.30 -5.76 -15.24
N ASP A 56 -0.75 -4.86 -16.04
CA ASP A 56 -0.98 -3.41 -15.90
C ASP A 56 -2.44 -3.01 -16.04
N ASP A 57 -3.19 -3.64 -16.94
CA ASP A 57 -4.62 -3.42 -17.14
C ASP A 57 -5.43 -3.80 -15.89
N ALA A 58 -5.15 -4.97 -15.31
CA ALA A 58 -5.75 -5.45 -14.07
C ALA A 58 -5.37 -4.56 -12.86
N GLY A 59 -4.11 -4.12 -12.76
CA GLY A 59 -3.67 -3.21 -11.72
C GLY A 59 -4.33 -1.82 -11.81
N ARG A 60 -4.43 -1.25 -13.02
CA ARG A 60 -5.17 0.00 -13.26
C ARG A 60 -6.66 -0.15 -12.98
N PHE A 61 -7.23 -1.31 -13.30
CA PHE A 61 -8.62 -1.61 -12.96
C PHE A 61 -8.84 -1.57 -11.44
N LEU A 62 -7.95 -2.17 -10.64
CA LEU A 62 -8.02 -2.08 -9.18
C LEU A 62 -7.91 -0.63 -8.68
N LEU A 63 -6.97 0.16 -9.21
CA LEU A 63 -6.83 1.58 -8.83
C LEU A 63 -8.06 2.43 -9.15
N ASN A 64 -8.81 2.08 -10.20
CA ASN A 64 -9.99 2.84 -10.62
C ASN A 64 -11.29 2.39 -9.94
N ASN A 65 -11.39 1.13 -9.51
CA ASN A 65 -12.64 0.55 -9.00
C ASN A 65 -12.60 0.19 -7.51
N CYS A 66 -11.42 0.25 -6.87
CA CYS A 66 -11.25 0.08 -5.43
C CYS A 66 -10.85 1.40 -4.78
N ARG A 67 -10.86 1.45 -3.44
CA ARG A 67 -10.30 2.58 -2.70
C ARG A 67 -8.81 2.74 -3.02
N ARG A 68 -8.37 3.98 -3.29
CA ARG A 68 -7.01 4.32 -3.76
C ARG A 68 -5.95 4.40 -2.66
N ASP A 69 -6.21 3.80 -1.49
CA ASP A 69 -5.23 3.64 -0.42
C ASP A 69 -4.55 2.27 -0.51
N LEU A 70 -3.23 2.25 -0.28
CA LEU A 70 -2.44 1.01 -0.34
C LEU A 70 -2.95 -0.10 0.58
N PRO A 71 -3.40 0.15 1.83
CA PRO A 71 -3.94 -0.91 2.68
C PRO A 71 -5.14 -1.63 2.04
N SER A 72 -6.11 -0.90 1.51
CA SER A 72 -7.28 -1.49 0.83
C SER A 72 -6.88 -2.27 -0.43
N LEU A 73 -5.96 -1.71 -1.23
CA LEU A 73 -5.44 -2.35 -2.43
C LEU A 73 -4.69 -3.65 -2.12
N PHE A 74 -3.88 -3.68 -1.07
CA PHE A 74 -3.16 -4.89 -0.64
C PHE A 74 -4.10 -5.94 -0.03
N ALA A 75 -5.15 -5.51 0.69
CA ALA A 75 -6.18 -6.42 1.17
C ALA A 75 -6.95 -7.07 0.00
N ALA A 76 -7.26 -6.30 -1.05
CA ALA A 76 -7.86 -6.82 -2.27
C ALA A 76 -6.94 -7.84 -2.97
N LEU A 77 -5.65 -7.55 -3.09
CA LEU A 77 -4.67 -8.52 -3.62
C LEU A 77 -4.63 -9.81 -2.81
N ALA A 78 -4.62 -9.74 -1.47
CA ALA A 78 -4.62 -10.93 -0.62
C ALA A 78 -5.92 -11.76 -0.75
N ARG A 79 -7.06 -11.12 -1.03
CA ARG A 79 -8.32 -11.84 -1.36
C ARG A 79 -8.22 -12.51 -2.73
N LEU A 80 -7.69 -11.81 -3.74
CA LEU A 80 -7.47 -12.34 -5.07
C LEU A 80 -6.48 -13.51 -5.09
N ASP A 81 -5.44 -13.45 -4.25
CA ASP A 81 -4.44 -14.50 -4.14
C ASP A 81 -5.05 -15.83 -3.68
N ARG A 82 -5.77 -15.80 -2.56
CA ARG A 82 -6.46 -16.97 -2.03
C ARG A 82 -7.47 -17.55 -3.03
N ALA A 83 -8.22 -16.68 -3.72
CA ALA A 83 -9.17 -17.12 -4.74
C ALA A 83 -8.47 -17.70 -5.98
N SER A 84 -7.37 -17.09 -6.43
CA SER A 84 -6.58 -17.51 -7.58
C SER A 84 -5.97 -18.87 -7.36
N LEU A 85 -5.46 -19.11 -6.15
CA LEU A 85 -4.89 -20.39 -5.73
C LEU A 85 -5.96 -21.49 -5.66
N ALA A 86 -7.12 -21.19 -5.09
CA ALA A 86 -8.25 -22.13 -5.02
C ALA A 86 -8.81 -22.48 -6.42
N ALA A 87 -8.87 -21.50 -7.32
CA ALA A 87 -9.39 -21.69 -8.68
C ALA A 87 -8.33 -22.23 -9.67
N GLN A 88 -7.04 -22.21 -9.30
CA GLN A 88 -5.90 -22.47 -10.19
C GLN A 88 -5.94 -21.65 -11.49
N ARG A 89 -6.34 -20.38 -11.41
CA ARG A 89 -6.55 -19.49 -12.57
C ARG A 89 -5.76 -18.20 -12.45
N ARG A 90 -5.34 -17.64 -13.58
CA ARG A 90 -4.68 -16.33 -13.64
C ARG A 90 -5.63 -15.21 -13.24
N VAL A 91 -5.09 -14.19 -12.56
CA VAL A 91 -5.83 -12.97 -12.21
C VAL A 91 -6.07 -12.13 -13.47
N THR A 92 -7.33 -12.01 -13.87
CA THR A 92 -7.80 -11.23 -15.03
C THR A 92 -8.91 -10.28 -14.58
N ILE A 93 -9.25 -9.28 -15.39
CA ILE A 93 -10.33 -8.32 -15.04
C ILE A 93 -11.66 -9.05 -14.72
N PRO A 94 -12.14 -10.03 -15.53
CA PRO A 94 -13.36 -10.77 -15.18
C PRO A 94 -13.24 -11.52 -13.86
N PHE A 95 -12.07 -12.10 -13.57
CA PHE A 95 -11.82 -12.77 -12.30
C PHE A 95 -11.85 -11.80 -11.11
N ILE A 96 -11.23 -10.63 -11.26
CA ILE A 96 -11.24 -9.58 -10.24
C ILE A 96 -12.67 -9.16 -9.91
N LYS A 97 -13.49 -8.89 -10.93
CA LYS A 97 -14.91 -8.56 -10.76
C LYS A 97 -15.66 -9.63 -9.96
N SER A 98 -15.47 -10.91 -10.35
CA SER A 98 -16.12 -12.03 -9.68
C SER A 98 -15.69 -12.21 -8.21
N VAL A 99 -14.44 -11.90 -7.87
CA VAL A 99 -13.90 -12.12 -6.52
C VAL A 99 -14.14 -10.93 -5.60
N LEU A 100 -14.13 -9.70 -6.12
CA LEU A 100 -14.28 -8.48 -5.34
C LEU A 100 -15.71 -7.93 -5.33
N ASP A 101 -16.65 -8.61 -5.97
CA ASP A 101 -18.06 -8.22 -6.08
C ASP A 101 -18.22 -6.82 -6.73
N LEU A 102 -17.50 -6.60 -7.84
CA LEU A 102 -17.42 -5.34 -8.60
C LEU A 102 -18.08 -5.41 -9.99
#